data_AF-V9FTQ2-F1
#
_entry.id   AF-V9FTQ2-F1
#
_cell.length_a   1.000
_cell.length_b   1.000
_cell.length_c   1.000
_cell.angle_alpha   90.00
_cell.angle_beta   90.00
_cell.angle_gamma   90.00
#
_symmetry.space_group_name_H-M   'P 1'
#
loop_
_entity.id
_entity.type
_entity.pdbx_description
1 polymer ?
#
loop_
_entity_poly.entity_id
_entity_poly.type
_entity_poly.pdbx_seq_one_letter_code
_entity_poly.pdbx_strand_id
1 'polypeptide(L)'
;MKGDATKAPKGECASCGKLVSKSNMAKHRKVCGKKKAPKTRKVINRASYKRTKDKILNKRFEQRTFNRFRRLEVAREQLVTLSNKPLDVDLIKVKQWTPAPKTSLLHGISMDSNLFAICLNTLRERCKKLYKIGHAHVEWPKFYKAIMFTLHPEKIPSAACDFNPTRSGHGQLTEDVTDGLSDAAYERENRIRRARRDKEEGEIKFSHLQDQLRMYRKPVEKHLASVSLLAANFQAKQEKAQTVRDEELAKLKKVIKEFESKGLCATYEEFKESEKHRRSDA
;
A
#
# COMPACT_ATOMS: atom_id res chain seq x y z
N MET A 1 38.64 -113.49 -21.29
CA MET A 1 37.21 -113.25 -21.58
C MET A 1 36.71 -112.13 -20.67
N LYS A 2 36.21 -111.04 -21.24
CA LYS A 2 35.68 -109.88 -20.48
C LYS A 2 34.36 -110.28 -19.83
N GLY A 3 34.29 -110.22 -18.50
CA GLY A 3 33.05 -110.37 -17.75
C GLY A 3 32.21 -109.10 -17.92
N ASP A 4 31.28 -109.12 -18.87
CA ASP A 4 30.27 -108.07 -18.98
C ASP A 4 29.33 -108.15 -17.78
N ALA A 5 29.55 -107.25 -16.82
CA ALA A 5 28.60 -106.97 -15.75
C ALA A 5 27.29 -106.53 -16.41
N THR A 6 26.31 -107.43 -16.45
CA THR A 6 24.95 -107.23 -16.94
C THR A 6 24.32 -106.07 -16.19
N LYS A 7 24.43 -104.86 -16.76
CA LYS A 7 23.79 -103.67 -16.23
C LYS A 7 22.29 -103.94 -16.16
N ALA A 8 21.73 -103.84 -14.95
CA ALA A 8 20.32 -104.07 -14.71
C ALA A 8 19.48 -103.27 -15.73
N PRO A 9 18.46 -103.90 -16.36
CA PRO A 9 17.71 -103.28 -17.44
C PRO A 9 17.09 -101.96 -16.95
N LYS A 10 17.48 -100.85 -17.60
CA LYS A 10 16.90 -99.53 -17.40
C LYS A 10 15.76 -99.34 -18.40
N GLY A 11 14.63 -98.83 -17.94
CA GLY A 11 13.54 -98.39 -18.81
C GLY A 11 13.52 -96.87 -18.88
N GLU A 12 13.05 -96.31 -19.99
CA GLU A 12 12.81 -94.87 -20.11
C GLU A 12 11.41 -94.53 -19.58
N CYS A 13 11.31 -93.49 -18.75
CA CYS A 13 10.02 -93.02 -18.29
C CYS A 13 9.32 -92.19 -19.37
N ALA A 14 8.21 -92.70 -19.90
CA ALA A 14 7.41 -92.01 -20.93
C ALA A 14 6.95 -90.58 -20.56
N SER A 15 6.88 -90.26 -19.26
CA SER A 15 6.40 -88.94 -18.79
C SER A 15 7.50 -87.88 -18.66
N CYS A 16 8.77 -88.27 -18.48
CA CYS A 16 9.88 -87.32 -18.29
C CYS A 16 11.18 -87.69 -19.00
N GLY A 17 11.20 -88.73 -19.84
CA GLY A 17 12.34 -89.17 -20.65
C GLY A 17 13.54 -89.71 -19.86
N LYS A 18 13.44 -89.84 -18.54
CA LYS A 18 14.57 -90.29 -17.70
C LYS A 18 14.71 -91.81 -17.73
N LEU A 19 15.93 -92.29 -17.95
CA LEU A 19 16.30 -93.70 -17.80
C LEU A 19 16.41 -94.08 -16.33
N VAL A 20 15.52 -94.96 -15.87
CA VAL A 20 15.45 -95.44 -14.48
C VAL A 20 15.52 -96.97 -14.47
N SER A 21 16.15 -97.56 -13.45
CA SER A 21 16.14 -99.03 -13.31
C SER A 21 14.71 -99.56 -13.26
N LYS A 22 14.44 -100.71 -13.88
CA LYS A 22 13.09 -101.31 -13.91
C LYS A 22 12.48 -101.46 -12.50
N SER A 23 13.28 -101.85 -11.51
CA SER A 23 12.85 -101.99 -10.11
C SER A 23 12.44 -100.66 -9.45
N ASN A 24 13.04 -99.54 -9.87
CA ASN A 24 12.68 -98.22 -9.36
C ASN A 24 11.67 -97.47 -10.23
N MET A 25 11.28 -98.01 -11.39
CA MET A 25 10.34 -97.36 -12.30
C MET A 25 8.97 -97.11 -11.63
N ALA A 26 8.51 -98.02 -10.77
CA ALA A 26 7.27 -97.85 -10.02
C ALA A 26 7.35 -96.68 -9.01
N LYS A 27 8.46 -96.56 -8.26
CA LYS A 27 8.70 -95.43 -7.35
C LYS A 27 8.85 -94.13 -8.14
N HIS A 28 9.58 -94.18 -9.24
CA HIS A 28 9.76 -93.04 -10.13
C HIS A 28 8.43 -92.54 -10.70
N ARG A 29 7.54 -93.42 -11.19
CA ARG A 29 6.19 -93.06 -11.69
C ARG A 29 5.30 -92.42 -10.62
N LYS A 30 5.49 -92.73 -9.33
CA LYS A 30 4.77 -92.05 -8.23
C LYS A 30 5.20 -90.58 -8.04
N VAL A 31 6.35 -90.17 -8.60
CA VAL A 31 6.91 -88.82 -8.40
C VAL A 31 7.07 -88.06 -9.73
N CYS A 32 7.53 -88.74 -10.78
CA CYS A 32 7.55 -88.23 -12.16
C CYS A 32 6.09 -88.11 -12.64
N GLY A 33 5.69 -86.90 -13.02
CA GLY A 33 4.31 -86.59 -13.40
C GLY A 33 3.43 -86.07 -12.27
N LYS A 34 3.90 -85.98 -11.02
CA LYS A 34 3.23 -85.14 -10.02
C LYS A 34 3.33 -83.69 -10.48
N LYS A 35 2.31 -83.20 -11.19
CA LYS A 35 2.10 -81.78 -11.44
C LYS A 35 2.19 -81.10 -10.09
N LYS A 36 3.11 -80.15 -9.91
CA LYS A 36 3.09 -79.29 -8.71
C LYS A 36 1.67 -78.75 -8.61
N ALA A 37 1.05 -78.89 -7.44
CA ALA A 37 -0.31 -78.41 -7.23
C ALA A 37 -0.41 -76.97 -7.76
N PRO A 38 -1.43 -76.64 -8.58
CA PRO A 38 -1.60 -75.29 -9.08
C PRO A 38 -1.48 -74.31 -7.91
N LYS A 39 -0.58 -73.33 -8.04
CA LYS A 39 -0.44 -72.32 -7.00
C LYS A 39 -1.80 -71.67 -6.81
N THR A 40 -2.26 -71.60 -5.57
CA THR A 40 -3.51 -70.89 -5.27
C THR A 40 -3.36 -69.43 -5.72
N ARG A 41 -4.48 -68.82 -6.14
CA ARG A 41 -4.50 -67.41 -6.56
C ARG A 41 -3.84 -66.48 -5.54
N LYS A 42 -3.97 -66.79 -4.25
CA LYS A 42 -3.31 -66.09 -3.13
C LYS A 42 -1.78 -66.13 -3.21
N VAL A 43 -1.19 -67.29 -3.51
CA VAL A 43 0.28 -67.43 -3.65
C VAL A 43 0.80 -66.70 -4.88
N ILE A 44 0.06 -66.76 -6.00
CA ILE A 44 0.39 -66.03 -7.23
C ILE A 44 0.35 -64.52 -6.97
N ASN A 45 -0.73 -64.03 -6.35
CA ASN A 45 -0.89 -62.61 -6.03
C ASN A 45 0.19 -62.12 -5.04
N ARG A 46 0.52 -62.91 -4.01
CA ARG A 46 1.58 -62.54 -3.04
C ARG A 46 2.96 -62.47 -3.70
N ALA A 47 3.27 -63.39 -4.61
CA ALA A 47 4.50 -63.36 -5.38
C ALA A 47 4.54 -62.18 -6.36
N SER A 48 3.41 -61.88 -7.02
CA SER A 48 3.26 -60.72 -7.90
C SER A 48 3.47 -59.41 -7.12
N TYR A 49 2.79 -59.25 -5.98
CA TYR A 49 2.93 -58.08 -5.12
C TYR A 49 4.35 -57.92 -4.61
N LYS A 50 5.03 -58.98 -4.15
CA LYS A 50 6.44 -58.90 -3.73
C LYS A 50 7.36 -58.35 -4.84
N ARG A 51 7.09 -58.68 -6.11
CA ARG A 51 7.87 -58.17 -7.26
C ARG A 51 7.54 -56.72 -7.62
N THR A 52 6.33 -56.25 -7.32
CA THR A 52 5.86 -54.90 -7.71
C THR A 52 5.77 -53.91 -6.55
N LYS A 53 5.90 -54.37 -5.29
CA LYS A 53 5.77 -53.56 -4.08
C LYS A 53 6.61 -52.29 -4.16
N ASP A 54 7.89 -52.42 -4.50
CA ASP A 54 8.80 -51.27 -4.51
C ASP A 54 8.45 -50.29 -5.63
N LYS A 55 8.04 -50.78 -6.80
CA LYS A 55 7.52 -49.93 -7.90
C LYS A 55 6.28 -49.16 -7.47
N ILE A 56 5.34 -49.80 -6.77
CA ILE A 56 4.12 -49.15 -6.27
C ILE A 56 4.47 -48.09 -5.21
N LEU A 57 5.35 -48.43 -4.26
CA LEU A 57 5.79 -47.51 -3.22
C LEU A 57 6.54 -46.31 -3.80
N ASN A 58 7.40 -46.53 -4.80
CA ASN A 58 8.15 -45.46 -5.46
C ASN A 58 7.21 -44.50 -6.21
N LYS A 59 6.26 -45.03 -7.00
CA LYS A 59 5.25 -44.20 -7.67
C LYS A 59 4.44 -43.34 -6.69
N ARG A 60 4.01 -43.93 -5.56
CA ARG A 60 3.30 -43.19 -4.51
C ARG A 60 4.18 -42.13 -3.84
N PHE A 61 5.47 -42.41 -3.68
CA PHE A 61 6.43 -41.43 -3.18
C PHE A 61 6.56 -40.26 -4.15
N GLU A 62 6.88 -40.52 -5.42
CA GLU A 62 7.00 -39.48 -6.46
C GLU A 62 5.76 -38.62 -6.56
N GLN A 63 4.57 -39.23 -6.50
CA GLN A 63 3.32 -38.47 -6.54
C GLN A 63 3.12 -37.58 -5.30
N ARG A 64 3.51 -38.04 -4.11
CA ARG A 64 3.46 -37.21 -2.89
C ARG A 64 4.48 -36.08 -2.94
N THR A 65 5.69 -36.35 -3.42
CA THR A 65 6.75 -35.35 -3.59
C THR A 65 6.34 -34.28 -4.58
N PHE A 66 5.80 -34.67 -5.74
CA PHE A 66 5.26 -33.75 -6.74
C PHE A 66 4.12 -32.89 -6.19
N ASN A 67 3.15 -33.49 -5.50
CA ASN A 67 2.05 -32.74 -4.89
C ASN A 67 2.54 -31.74 -3.83
N ARG A 68 3.61 -32.06 -3.09
CA ARG A 68 4.24 -31.13 -2.14
C ARG A 68 4.95 -30.00 -2.86
N PHE A 69 5.71 -30.29 -3.91
CA PHE A 69 6.39 -29.28 -4.72
C PHE A 69 5.40 -28.29 -5.34
N ARG A 70 4.29 -28.78 -5.92
CA ARG A 70 3.24 -27.90 -6.45
C ARG A 70 2.68 -26.96 -5.38
N ARG A 71 2.51 -27.42 -4.13
CA ARG A 71 2.05 -26.55 -3.02
C ARG A 71 3.06 -25.45 -2.70
N LEU A 72 4.36 -25.75 -2.79
CA LEU A 72 5.43 -24.78 -2.61
C LEU A 72 5.41 -23.73 -3.74
N GLU A 73 5.27 -24.16 -5.00
CA GLU A 73 5.16 -23.25 -6.15
C GLU A 73 3.95 -22.31 -6.02
N VAL A 74 2.78 -22.86 -5.72
CA VAL A 74 1.57 -22.07 -5.48
C VAL A 74 1.76 -21.06 -4.35
N ALA A 75 2.43 -21.46 -3.26
CA ALA A 75 2.74 -20.54 -2.16
C ALA A 75 3.68 -19.40 -2.59
N ARG A 76 4.68 -19.67 -3.45
CA ARG A 76 5.58 -18.66 -4.02
C ARG A 76 4.83 -17.71 -4.97
N GLU A 77 3.97 -18.25 -5.84
CA GLU A 77 3.13 -17.44 -6.73
C GLU A 77 2.18 -16.54 -5.95
N GLN A 78 1.55 -17.08 -4.89
CA GLN A 78 0.69 -16.31 -3.99
C GLN A 78 1.47 -15.21 -3.27
N LEU A 79 2.70 -15.49 -2.83
CA LEU A 79 3.56 -14.50 -2.18
C LEU A 79 3.86 -13.32 -3.10
N VAL A 80 4.26 -13.60 -4.35
CA VAL A 80 4.53 -12.57 -5.36
C VAL A 80 3.25 -11.79 -5.68
N THR A 81 2.13 -12.50 -5.88
CA THR A 81 0.83 -11.89 -6.20
C THR A 81 0.37 -10.95 -5.09
N LEU A 82 0.40 -11.39 -3.82
CA LEU A 82 -0.02 -10.58 -2.67
C LEU A 82 0.93 -9.41 -2.41
N SER A 83 2.23 -9.57 -2.66
CA SER A 83 3.22 -8.51 -2.52
C SER A 83 3.03 -7.39 -3.55
N ASN A 84 2.59 -7.73 -4.76
CA ASN A 84 2.42 -6.77 -5.86
C ASN A 84 1.02 -6.16 -5.93
N LYS A 85 0.02 -6.77 -5.26
CA LYS A 85 -1.36 -6.29 -5.29
C LYS A 85 -1.48 -4.98 -4.50
N PRO A 86 -2.04 -3.90 -5.07
CA PRO A 86 -2.29 -2.67 -4.33
C PRO A 86 -3.27 -2.92 -3.17
N LEU A 87 -3.20 -2.10 -2.12
CA LEU A 87 -4.17 -2.15 -1.02
C LEU A 87 -5.52 -1.68 -1.58
N ASP A 88 -6.52 -2.55 -1.50
CA ASP A 88 -7.88 -2.24 -1.94
C ASP A 88 -8.57 -1.44 -0.84
N VAL A 89 -8.36 -0.13 -0.85
CA VAL A 89 -9.00 0.80 0.09
C VAL A 89 -9.78 1.83 -0.71
N ASP A 90 -11.10 1.76 -0.60
CA ASP A 90 -12.01 2.70 -1.26
C ASP A 90 -11.65 4.14 -0.93
N LEU A 91 -11.61 4.96 -1.99
CA LEU A 91 -11.51 6.41 -1.88
C LEU A 91 -12.72 6.94 -1.11
N ILE A 92 -12.45 7.57 0.03
CA ILE A 92 -13.52 8.19 0.81
C ILE A 92 -13.96 9.47 0.09
N LYS A 93 -15.23 9.55 -0.29
CA LYS A 93 -15.81 10.73 -0.93
C LYS A 93 -15.84 11.89 0.08
N VAL A 94 -14.95 12.87 -0.12
CA VAL A 94 -14.92 14.11 0.65
C VAL A 94 -16.03 15.03 0.15
N LYS A 95 -16.82 15.60 1.06
CA LYS A 95 -17.79 16.65 0.73
C LYS A 95 -17.03 17.87 0.18
N GLN A 96 -17.31 18.27 -1.06
CA GLN A 96 -16.62 19.39 -1.70
C GLN A 96 -16.83 20.69 -0.91
N TRP A 97 -15.74 21.45 -0.76
CA TRP A 97 -15.75 22.79 -0.21
C TRP A 97 -16.46 23.76 -1.17
N THR A 98 -17.34 24.60 -0.64
CA THR A 98 -18.02 25.65 -1.41
C THR A 98 -17.35 27.00 -1.14
N PRO A 99 -16.69 27.63 -2.13
CA PRO A 99 -16.05 28.93 -1.96
C PRO A 99 -17.08 30.04 -1.74
N ALA A 100 -16.61 31.20 -1.28
CA ALA A 100 -17.42 32.40 -1.17
C ALA A 100 -17.92 32.84 -2.57
N PRO A 101 -19.06 33.55 -2.67
CA PRO A 101 -19.57 34.07 -3.94
C PRO A 101 -18.57 34.99 -4.63
N LYS A 102 -18.60 35.08 -5.97
CA LYS A 102 -17.76 35.99 -6.77
C LYS A 102 -17.85 37.47 -6.37
N THR A 103 -18.95 37.85 -5.74
CA THR A 103 -19.20 39.21 -5.23
C THR A 103 -18.47 39.50 -3.91
N SER A 104 -17.94 38.48 -3.23
CA SER A 104 -17.15 38.66 -2.02
C SER A 104 -15.69 38.94 -2.36
N LEU A 105 -15.09 39.88 -1.65
CA LEU A 105 -13.65 40.16 -1.66
C LEU A 105 -12.80 38.94 -1.27
N LEU A 106 -13.41 37.94 -0.64
CA LEU A 106 -12.77 36.69 -0.21
C LEU A 106 -12.83 35.58 -1.26
N HIS A 107 -13.53 35.77 -2.39
CA HIS A 107 -13.76 34.72 -3.39
C HIS A 107 -12.47 34.01 -3.81
N GLY A 108 -11.46 34.77 -4.24
CA GLY A 108 -10.19 34.20 -4.72
C GLY A 108 -9.45 33.37 -3.66
N ILE A 109 -9.46 33.82 -2.41
CA ILE A 109 -8.81 33.12 -1.29
C ILE A 109 -9.62 31.89 -0.88
N SER A 110 -10.95 32.00 -0.91
CA SER A 110 -11.87 30.93 -0.53
C SER A 110 -11.89 29.77 -1.51
N MET A 111 -11.25 29.86 -2.67
CA MET A 111 -11.11 28.74 -3.61
C MET A 111 -10.30 27.58 -3.02
N ASP A 112 -9.33 27.88 -2.16
CA ASP A 112 -8.57 26.89 -1.40
C ASP A 112 -8.92 27.00 0.09
N SER A 113 -9.56 25.96 0.62
CA SER A 113 -9.96 25.89 2.03
C SER A 113 -8.80 26.02 3.03
N ASN A 114 -7.59 25.55 2.66
CA ASN A 114 -6.41 25.60 3.51
C ASN A 114 -5.82 27.02 3.52
N LEU A 115 -5.64 27.60 2.33
CA LEU A 115 -5.18 28.99 2.19
C LEU A 115 -6.14 29.94 2.91
N PHE A 116 -7.44 29.72 2.74
CA PHE A 116 -8.47 30.52 3.39
C PHE A 116 -8.42 30.42 4.93
N ALA A 117 -8.18 29.24 5.48
CA ALA A 117 -8.00 29.06 6.92
C ALA A 117 -6.72 29.72 7.45
N ILE A 118 -5.61 29.65 6.71
CA ILE A 118 -4.36 30.33 7.04
C ILE A 118 -4.56 31.85 7.04
N CYS A 119 -5.25 32.39 6.04
CA CYS A 119 -5.59 33.80 5.97
C CYS A 119 -6.46 34.21 7.16
N LEU A 120 -7.53 33.45 7.46
CA LEU A 120 -8.42 33.69 8.62
C LEU A 120 -7.64 33.73 9.94
N ASN A 121 -6.71 32.79 10.16
CA ASN A 121 -5.90 32.75 11.38
C ASN A 121 -4.89 33.91 11.44
N THR A 122 -4.23 34.23 10.33
CA THR A 122 -3.27 35.35 10.26
C THR A 122 -3.96 36.69 10.52
N LEU A 123 -5.16 36.87 9.94
CA LEU A 123 -6.01 38.02 10.17
C LEU A 123 -6.41 38.13 11.64
N ARG A 124 -6.85 37.02 12.25
CA ARG A 124 -7.20 36.96 13.67
C ARG A 124 -6.02 37.33 14.56
N GLU A 125 -4.83 36.78 14.32
CA GLU A 125 -3.65 37.07 15.12
C GLU A 125 -3.15 38.51 14.95
N ARG A 126 -3.20 39.06 13.74
CA ARG A 126 -2.90 40.49 13.51
C ARG A 126 -3.93 41.39 14.18
N CYS A 127 -5.21 41.06 14.13
CA CYS A 127 -6.25 41.81 14.85
C CYS A 127 -6.05 41.75 16.36
N LYS A 128 -5.74 40.58 16.93
CA LYS A 128 -5.43 40.45 18.37
C LYS A 128 -4.19 41.25 18.80
N LYS A 129 -3.14 41.27 17.96
CA LYS A 129 -1.88 41.97 18.25
C LYS A 129 -1.99 43.48 18.12
N LEU A 130 -2.73 43.97 17.13
CA LEU A 130 -2.92 45.41 16.89
C LEU A 130 -3.93 46.02 17.86
N TYR A 131 -4.87 45.24 18.38
CA TYR A 131 -5.95 45.72 19.24
C TYR A 131 -5.98 44.98 20.58
N LYS A 132 -5.23 45.48 21.57
CA LYS A 132 -5.60 45.27 22.99
C LYS A 132 -6.89 46.05 23.35
N ILE A 133 -7.32 46.96 22.48
CA ILE A 133 -8.53 47.79 22.57
C ILE A 133 -9.14 47.81 21.17
N GLY A 134 -10.34 47.21 20.99
CA GLY A 134 -11.33 47.42 19.92
C GLY A 134 -10.91 47.63 18.44
N HIS A 135 -11.64 46.98 17.53
CA HIS A 135 -11.49 46.90 16.06
C HIS A 135 -11.37 48.21 15.20
N ALA A 136 -11.23 49.41 15.78
CA ALA A 136 -11.48 50.68 15.07
C ALA A 136 -10.26 51.42 14.47
N HIS A 137 -9.02 50.94 14.63
CA HIS A 137 -7.79 51.70 14.24
C HIS A 137 -6.76 50.97 13.37
N VAL A 138 -7.16 50.47 12.19
CA VAL A 138 -6.24 49.91 11.20
C VAL A 138 -6.36 50.73 9.94
N GLU A 139 -5.25 51.35 9.53
CA GLU A 139 -5.17 52.07 8.27
C GLU A 139 -5.29 51.09 7.10
N TRP A 140 -6.41 51.20 6.38
CA TRP A 140 -6.78 50.39 5.22
C TRP A 140 -5.68 50.13 4.21
N PRO A 141 -4.87 51.13 3.82
CA PRO A 141 -3.79 50.93 2.86
C PRO A 141 -2.75 49.93 3.36
N LYS A 142 -2.41 49.95 4.66
CA LYS A 142 -1.41 49.03 5.23
C LYS A 142 -1.95 47.60 5.34
N PHE A 143 -3.23 47.46 5.64
CA PHE A 143 -3.90 46.16 5.75
C PHE A 143 -4.15 45.50 4.40
N TYR A 144 -4.70 46.25 3.44
CA TYR A 144 -4.88 45.78 2.06
C TYR A 144 -3.53 45.46 1.42
N LYS A 145 -2.52 46.31 1.64
CA LYS A 145 -1.14 46.04 1.20
C LYS A 145 -0.59 44.78 1.87
N ALA A 146 -0.76 44.61 3.18
CA ALA A 146 -0.26 43.41 3.87
C ALA A 146 -1.00 42.11 3.50
N ILE A 147 -2.23 42.18 3.00
CA ILE A 147 -3.02 41.06 2.48
C ILE A 147 -2.63 40.78 1.03
N MET A 148 -2.61 41.79 0.16
CA MET A 148 -2.21 41.68 -1.24
C MET A 148 -0.74 41.27 -1.42
N PHE A 149 0.18 41.81 -0.60
CA PHE A 149 1.60 41.43 -0.61
C PHE A 149 1.83 39.98 -0.17
N THR A 150 1.00 39.44 0.73
CA THR A 150 1.07 38.01 1.08
C THR A 150 0.37 37.11 0.07
N LEU A 151 -0.52 37.65 -0.77
CA LEU A 151 -1.37 36.85 -1.67
C LEU A 151 -0.91 36.83 -3.13
N HIS A 152 -0.18 37.85 -3.61
CA HIS A 152 0.30 37.94 -5.00
C HIS A 152 1.63 38.69 -5.12
N PRO A 153 2.79 38.02 -4.93
CA PRO A 153 4.11 38.64 -5.16
C PRO A 153 4.36 39.03 -6.63
N GLU A 154 3.66 38.37 -7.56
CA GLU A 154 3.79 38.55 -9.01
C GLU A 154 3.20 39.86 -9.57
N LYS A 155 2.37 40.57 -8.79
CA LYS A 155 1.59 41.74 -9.26
C LYS A 155 2.20 43.09 -8.88
N ILE A 156 3.50 43.15 -8.60
CA ILE A 156 4.21 44.40 -8.30
C ILE A 156 4.33 45.22 -9.59
N PRO A 157 3.72 46.42 -9.71
CA PRO A 157 4.22 47.41 -10.66
C PRO A 157 5.57 47.88 -10.13
N SER A 158 6.61 47.71 -10.93
CA SER A 158 7.95 48.25 -10.75
C SER A 158 7.92 49.78 -10.71
N ALA A 159 7.48 50.34 -9.58
CA ALA A 159 7.61 51.74 -9.23
C ALA A 159 8.15 51.80 -7.80
N ALA A 160 9.39 51.35 -7.66
CA ALA A 160 10.29 51.87 -6.65
C ALA A 160 10.61 53.31 -7.06
N CYS A 161 9.90 54.29 -6.51
CA CYS A 161 10.34 55.68 -6.48
C CYS A 161 10.00 56.29 -5.11
N ASP A 162 11.04 56.32 -4.29
CA ASP A 162 11.46 57.42 -3.42
C ASP A 162 10.53 57.87 -2.30
N PHE A 163 10.76 57.30 -1.12
CA PHE A 163 10.47 57.96 0.15
C PHE A 163 11.79 58.15 0.90
N ASN A 164 12.42 59.32 0.73
CA ASN A 164 13.44 59.81 1.66
C ASN A 164 12.75 60.57 2.80
N PRO A 165 12.99 60.22 4.08
CA PRO A 165 12.61 61.07 5.20
C PRO A 165 13.74 62.07 5.51
N THR A 166 13.35 63.19 6.11
CA THR A 166 14.16 64.28 6.73
C THR A 166 14.76 65.38 5.85
N ARG A 167 14.26 66.62 6.01
CA ARG A 167 15.04 67.74 6.60
C ARG A 167 14.16 68.92 7.04
N SER A 168 14.41 69.39 8.25
CA SER A 168 13.94 70.65 8.85
C SER A 168 14.64 71.87 8.22
N GLY A 169 13.94 73.01 8.14
CA GLY A 169 14.53 74.31 7.82
C GLY A 169 13.59 75.45 8.17
N HIS A 170 13.98 76.26 9.16
CA HIS A 170 13.36 77.54 9.51
C HIS A 170 13.54 78.57 8.38
N GLY A 171 12.54 79.44 8.21
CA GLY A 171 12.61 80.66 7.41
C GLY A 171 11.47 81.60 7.81
N GLN A 172 11.80 82.63 8.58
CA GLN A 172 10.95 83.74 8.98
C GLN A 172 10.87 84.75 7.83
N LEU A 173 9.72 85.40 7.61
CA LEU A 173 9.58 86.83 7.23
C LEU A 173 8.10 87.22 7.02
N THR A 174 7.73 88.28 7.75
CA THR A 174 6.79 89.40 7.50
C THR A 174 5.27 89.20 7.33
N GLU A 175 4.58 90.10 8.03
CA GLU A 175 3.15 90.40 8.08
C GLU A 175 2.56 90.79 6.70
N ASP A 176 1.31 90.41 6.45
CA ASP A 176 0.25 91.35 6.03
C ASP A 176 -1.13 90.66 5.97
N VAL A 177 -2.14 91.40 6.45
CA VAL A 177 -3.55 91.01 6.55
C VAL A 177 -4.20 91.00 5.17
N THR A 178 -4.80 89.88 4.76
CA THR A 178 -5.92 89.88 3.80
C THR A 178 -6.96 88.84 4.17
N ASP A 179 -8.19 89.31 4.34
CA ASP A 179 -9.39 88.58 4.69
C ASP A 179 -9.93 87.89 3.43
N GLY A 180 -9.66 86.59 3.31
CA GLY A 180 -10.06 85.75 2.18
C GLY A 180 -9.34 84.41 2.29
N LEU A 181 -10.07 83.31 2.49
CA LEU A 181 -9.48 81.97 2.51
C LEU A 181 -8.70 81.75 1.21
N SER A 182 -7.38 81.84 1.28
CA SER A 182 -6.46 81.52 0.17
C SER A 182 -6.84 80.17 -0.44
N ASP A 183 -6.75 80.03 -1.77
CA ASP A 183 -6.97 78.77 -2.50
C ASP A 183 -6.22 77.59 -1.87
N ALA A 184 -5.08 77.84 -1.23
CA ALA A 184 -4.30 76.84 -0.50
C ALA A 184 -4.99 76.33 0.78
N ALA A 185 -5.76 77.16 1.48
CA ALA A 185 -6.57 76.77 2.62
C ALA A 185 -7.78 75.93 2.17
N TYR A 186 -8.43 76.30 1.07
CA TYR A 186 -9.54 75.54 0.47
C TYR A 186 -9.09 74.16 -0.04
N GLU A 187 -7.93 74.07 -0.69
CA GLU A 187 -7.33 72.80 -1.10
C GLU A 187 -6.92 71.92 0.09
N ARG A 188 -6.39 72.52 1.17
CA ARG A 188 -6.06 71.80 2.40
C ARG A 188 -7.31 71.20 3.05
N GLU A 189 -8.38 71.97 3.14
CA GLU A 189 -9.69 71.54 3.64
C GLU A 189 -10.27 70.38 2.78
N ASN A 190 -10.20 70.50 1.45
CA ASN A 190 -10.63 69.44 0.52
C ASN A 190 -9.79 68.15 0.63
N ARG A 191 -8.48 68.25 0.90
CA ARG A 191 -7.64 67.08 1.17
C ARG A 191 -8.03 66.40 2.49
N ILE A 192 -8.30 67.17 3.53
CA ILE A 192 -8.76 66.64 4.82
C ILE A 192 -10.13 65.97 4.68
N ARG A 193 -11.08 66.57 3.95
CA ARG A 193 -12.40 65.97 3.67
C ARG A 193 -12.31 64.70 2.82
N ARG A 194 -11.40 64.63 1.85
CA ARG A 194 -11.11 63.38 1.10
C ARG A 194 -10.55 62.30 2.02
N ALA A 195 -9.53 62.63 2.82
CA ALA A 195 -8.93 61.68 3.75
C ALA A 195 -9.93 61.15 4.81
N ARG A 196 -10.86 61.99 5.28
CA ARG A 196 -11.94 61.55 6.19
C ARG A 196 -12.92 60.59 5.50
N ARG A 197 -13.35 60.88 4.26
CA ARG A 197 -14.20 59.96 3.49
C ARG A 197 -13.51 58.63 3.20
N ASP A 198 -12.24 58.67 2.78
CA ASP A 198 -11.45 57.46 2.52
C ASP A 198 -11.29 56.61 3.79
N LYS A 199 -11.18 57.26 4.96
CA LYS A 199 -11.13 56.61 6.27
C LYS A 199 -12.48 55.96 6.63
N GLU A 200 -13.58 56.70 6.50
CA GLU A 200 -14.94 56.20 6.79
C GLU A 200 -15.34 55.05 5.84
N GLU A 201 -15.07 55.19 4.53
CA GLU A 201 -15.26 54.11 3.57
C GLU A 201 -14.40 52.88 3.90
N GLY A 202 -13.17 53.11 4.35
CA GLY A 202 -12.31 52.07 4.88
C GLY A 202 -12.96 51.36 6.06
N GLU A 203 -13.37 52.09 7.09
CA GLU A 203 -13.99 51.49 8.29
C GLU A 203 -15.23 50.66 7.95
N ILE A 204 -16.07 51.12 7.02
CA ILE A 204 -17.24 50.37 6.52
C ILE A 204 -16.82 49.09 5.80
N LYS A 205 -15.84 49.17 4.88
CA LYS A 205 -15.32 47.99 4.16
C LYS A 205 -14.64 47.00 5.10
N PHE A 206 -13.99 47.47 6.17
CA PHE A 206 -13.36 46.62 7.19
C PHE A 206 -14.40 45.87 8.03
N SER A 207 -15.43 46.57 8.50
CA SER A 207 -16.55 45.96 9.24
C SER A 207 -17.23 44.87 8.40
N HIS A 208 -17.50 45.18 7.13
CA HIS A 208 -18.09 44.23 6.19
C HIS A 208 -17.21 42.97 5.98
N LEU A 209 -15.89 43.14 5.84
CA LEU A 209 -14.95 42.03 5.75
C LEU A 209 -14.93 41.20 7.05
N GLN A 210 -14.95 41.86 8.21
CA GLN A 210 -14.95 41.18 9.50
C GLN A 210 -16.19 40.30 9.69
N ASP A 211 -17.35 40.78 9.26
CA ASP A 211 -18.59 40.00 9.30
C ASP A 211 -18.57 38.83 8.32
N GLN A 212 -18.06 39.03 7.09
CA GLN A 212 -17.86 37.93 6.15
C GLN A 212 -16.92 36.86 6.74
N LEU A 213 -15.78 37.25 7.32
CA LEU A 213 -14.85 36.32 7.95
C LEU A 213 -15.51 35.56 9.12
N ARG A 214 -16.35 36.25 9.92
CA ARG A 214 -17.11 35.62 11.01
C ARG A 214 -18.08 34.57 10.47
N MET A 215 -18.74 34.84 9.35
CA MET A 215 -19.67 33.89 8.72
C MET A 215 -18.95 32.64 8.20
N TYR A 216 -17.79 32.78 7.56
CA TYR A 216 -17.07 31.65 6.97
C TYR A 216 -16.20 30.85 7.94
N ARG A 217 -15.88 31.41 9.12
CA ARG A 217 -15.03 30.75 10.11
C ARG A 217 -15.51 29.35 10.50
N LYS A 218 -16.74 29.24 11.02
CA LYS A 218 -17.29 27.96 11.47
C LYS A 218 -17.41 26.93 10.33
N PRO A 219 -17.90 27.31 9.13
CA PRO A 219 -17.90 26.42 7.96
C PRO A 219 -16.53 25.88 7.57
N VAL A 220 -15.49 26.73 7.52
CA VAL A 220 -14.12 26.32 7.16
C VAL A 220 -13.54 25.40 8.22
N GLU A 221 -13.63 25.77 9.50
CA GLU A 221 -13.14 24.94 10.62
C GLU A 221 -13.82 23.56 10.61
N LYS A 222 -15.14 23.51 10.37
CA LYS A 222 -15.90 22.25 10.27
C LYS A 222 -15.49 21.43 9.04
N HIS A 223 -15.27 22.08 7.90
CA HIS A 223 -14.83 21.41 6.68
C HIS A 223 -13.44 20.78 6.88
N LEU A 224 -12.48 21.55 7.40
CA LEU A 224 -11.13 21.04 7.67
C LEU A 224 -11.13 19.91 8.70
N ALA A 225 -11.87 20.03 9.80
CA ALA A 225 -12.00 18.96 10.77
C ALA A 225 -12.60 17.68 10.14
N SER A 226 -13.59 17.83 9.26
CA SER A 226 -14.15 16.71 8.50
C SER A 226 -13.10 16.08 7.57
N VAL A 227 -12.30 16.88 6.85
CA VAL A 227 -11.24 16.38 5.97
C VAL A 227 -10.19 15.63 6.78
N SER A 228 -9.73 16.19 7.91
CA SER A 228 -8.76 15.53 8.79
C SER A 228 -9.29 14.22 9.37
N LEU A 229 -10.55 14.17 9.80
CA LEU A 229 -11.17 12.95 10.29
C LEU A 229 -11.27 11.87 9.19
N LEU A 230 -11.63 12.27 7.97
CA LEU A 230 -11.69 11.36 6.83
C LEU A 230 -10.30 10.82 6.46
N ALA A 231 -9.28 11.67 6.47
CA ALA A 231 -7.89 11.27 6.24
C ALA A 231 -7.41 10.27 7.29
N ALA A 232 -7.67 10.52 8.57
CA ALA A 232 -7.35 9.60 9.66
C ALA A 232 -8.07 8.24 9.51
N ASN A 233 -9.36 8.27 9.17
CA ASN A 233 -10.14 7.06 8.93
C ASN A 233 -9.62 6.25 7.72
N PHE A 234 -9.20 6.94 6.65
CA PHE A 234 -8.60 6.30 5.48
C PHE A 234 -7.26 5.65 5.82
N GLN A 235 -6.40 6.37 6.56
CA GLN A 235 -5.12 5.84 7.02
C GLN A 235 -5.32 4.61 7.93
N ALA A 236 -6.25 4.68 8.89
CA ALA A 236 -6.56 3.54 9.76
C ALA A 236 -7.07 2.32 8.96
N LYS A 237 -7.83 2.53 7.87
CA LYS A 237 -8.23 1.46 6.95
C LYS A 237 -7.05 0.88 6.19
N GLN A 238 -6.13 1.72 5.70
CA GLN A 238 -4.89 1.27 5.05
C GLN A 238 -4.03 0.44 5.99
N GLU A 239 -3.84 0.88 7.23
CA GLU A 239 -3.06 0.15 8.24
C GLU A 239 -3.69 -1.20 8.56
N LYS A 240 -5.02 -1.27 8.70
CA LYS A 240 -5.74 -2.54 8.87
C LYS A 240 -5.61 -3.48 7.67
N ALA A 241 -5.71 -2.96 6.45
CA ALA A 241 -5.55 -3.77 5.25
C ALA A 241 -4.09 -4.25 5.09
N GLN A 242 -3.11 -3.42 5.46
CA GLN A 242 -1.70 -3.74 5.42
C GLN A 242 -1.35 -4.82 6.45
N THR A 243 -1.84 -4.71 7.68
CA THR A 243 -1.62 -5.73 8.73
C THR A 243 -2.16 -7.10 8.34
N VAL A 244 -3.37 -7.17 7.76
CA VAL A 244 -3.94 -8.43 7.26
C VAL A 244 -3.05 -9.04 6.16
N ARG A 245 -2.59 -8.23 5.20
CA ARG A 245 -1.66 -8.70 4.16
C ARG A 245 -0.36 -9.20 4.76
N ASP A 246 0.21 -8.48 5.71
CA ASP A 246 1.48 -8.84 6.33
C ASP A 246 1.39 -10.16 7.11
N GLU A 247 0.25 -10.42 7.78
CA GLU A 247 -0.04 -11.71 8.40
C GLU A 247 -0.11 -12.85 7.37
N GLU A 248 -0.75 -12.64 6.22
CA GLU A 248 -0.81 -13.64 5.15
C GLU A 248 0.57 -13.89 4.53
N LEU A 249 1.33 -12.83 4.26
CA LEU A 249 2.70 -12.94 3.77
C LEU A 249 3.60 -13.66 4.78
N ALA A 250 3.43 -13.42 6.09
CA ALA A 250 4.17 -14.13 7.13
C ALA A 250 3.82 -15.62 7.16
N LYS A 251 2.54 -15.99 7.00
CA LYS A 251 2.11 -17.39 6.88
C LYS A 251 2.74 -18.07 5.67
N LEU A 252 2.71 -17.41 4.50
CA LEU A 252 3.33 -17.95 3.27
C LEU A 252 4.85 -18.10 3.40
N LYS A 253 5.55 -17.09 3.92
CA LYS A 253 6.99 -17.14 4.19
C LYS A 253 7.35 -18.28 5.14
N LYS A 254 6.55 -18.52 6.18
CA LYS A 254 6.75 -19.65 7.10
C LYS A 254 6.62 -21.00 6.39
N VAL A 255 5.59 -21.16 5.56
CA VAL A 255 5.38 -22.39 4.77
C VAL A 255 6.56 -22.61 3.82
N ILE A 256 6.97 -21.60 3.07
CA ILE A 256 8.11 -21.67 2.14
C ILE A 256 9.39 -22.05 2.91
N LYS A 257 9.65 -21.39 4.04
CA LYS A 257 10.80 -21.68 4.89
C LYS A 257 10.80 -23.11 5.43
N GLU A 258 9.65 -23.69 5.76
CA GLU A 258 9.55 -25.09 6.20
C GLU A 258 9.99 -26.07 5.10
N PHE A 259 9.68 -25.76 3.84
CA PHE A 259 10.16 -26.54 2.70
C PHE A 259 11.66 -26.32 2.45
N GLU A 260 12.13 -25.08 2.50
CA GLU A 260 13.52 -24.71 2.18
C GLU A 260 14.51 -25.02 3.31
N SER A 261 14.07 -25.12 4.56
CA SER A 261 14.96 -25.41 5.71
C SER A 261 15.62 -26.80 5.65
N LYS A 262 15.27 -27.62 4.65
CA LYS A 262 15.72 -29.01 4.50
C LYS A 262 16.50 -29.27 3.21
N GLY A 263 16.79 -28.23 2.43
CA GLY A 263 17.61 -28.32 1.22
C GLY A 263 17.21 -27.31 0.14
N LEU A 264 18.01 -27.24 -0.93
CA LEU A 264 17.68 -26.44 -2.11
C LEU A 264 16.36 -26.93 -2.74
N CYS A 265 15.47 -26.00 -3.03
CA CYS A 265 14.12 -26.27 -3.53
C CYS A 265 13.79 -25.34 -4.71
N ALA A 266 14.78 -25.00 -5.55
CA ALA A 266 14.55 -24.13 -6.70
C ALA A 266 13.89 -24.91 -7.84
N THR A 267 14.27 -26.17 -8.02
CA THR A 267 13.69 -27.07 -9.03
C THR A 267 13.03 -28.30 -8.42
N TYR A 268 12.16 -28.97 -9.19
CA TYR A 268 11.52 -30.21 -8.75
C TYR A 268 12.54 -31.33 -8.49
N GLU A 269 13.62 -31.42 -9.29
CA GLU A 269 14.64 -32.45 -9.10
C GLU A 269 15.46 -32.22 -7.82
N GLU A 270 15.81 -30.98 -7.51
CA GLU A 270 16.43 -30.62 -6.22
C GLU A 270 15.52 -30.95 -5.04
N PHE A 271 14.22 -30.60 -5.14
CA PHE A 271 13.22 -30.90 -4.13
C PHE A 271 13.01 -32.42 -3.95
N LYS A 272 13.04 -33.16 -5.05
CA LYS A 272 12.94 -34.62 -5.04
C LYS A 272 14.14 -35.23 -4.35
N GLU A 273 15.34 -34.71 -4.59
CA GLU A 273 16.57 -35.19 -4.00
C GLU A 273 16.63 -34.91 -2.49
N SER A 274 16.21 -33.72 -2.04
CA SER A 274 16.12 -33.41 -0.60
C SER A 274 15.10 -34.29 0.14
N GLU A 275 13.95 -34.60 -0.47
CA GLU A 275 12.96 -35.51 0.14
C GLU A 275 13.40 -36.99 0.12
N LYS A 276 14.31 -37.40 -0.79
CA LYS A 276 14.93 -38.74 -0.72
C LYS A 276 15.87 -38.84 0.48
N HIS A 277 16.72 -37.83 0.70
CA HIS A 277 17.62 -37.77 1.87
C HIS A 277 16.83 -37.88 3.18
N ARG A 278 15.68 -37.21 3.25
CA ARG A 278 14.74 -37.31 4.38
C ARG A 278 14.24 -38.74 4.66
N ARG A 279 14.15 -39.60 3.64
CA ARG A 279 13.70 -40.99 3.79
C ARG A 279 14.81 -41.93 4.23
N SER A 280 16.07 -41.58 3.97
CA SER A 280 17.23 -42.32 4.46
C SER A 280 17.55 -41.98 5.92
N ASP A 281 17.20 -40.77 6.39
CA ASP A 281 17.49 -40.30 7.75
C ASP A 281 16.38 -40.63 8.78
N ALA A 282 15.25 -41.22 8.36
CA ALA A 282 14.09 -41.56 9.19
C ALA A 282 13.84 -43.06 9.27
#